data_AF-A0A832FLY3-F1
#
_entry.id   AF-A0A832FLY3-F1
#
_cell.length_a   1.000
_cell.length_b   1.000
_cell.length_c   1.000
_cell.angle_alpha   90.00
_cell.angle_beta   90.00
_cell.angle_gamma   90.00
#
_symmetry.space_group_name_H-M   'P 1'
#
loop_
_entity.id
_entity.type
_entity.pdbx_description
1 polymer ?
#
loop_
_entity_poly.entity_id
_entity_poly.type
_entity_poly.pdbx_seq_one_letter_code
_entity_poly.pdbx_strand_id
1 'polypeptide(L)'
;MIELLFTAFTIASYVWLLDNREKILRFLCDEIGELEICRAIVVIDNGREYYRMKKGVRVLDCEYLRYQPKSFNFVEKEMLITAPISANSSVYIFLNQYDEEIGQIFQDLLRVVGRAIEDLEVRKRKEELLKTVRENLKQFQYLSDKLRNPLAVIFGALEMKYELGLEKACLMISESAEKIKRVLDELSECEVQTIRLTRTIF
;
A
#
# COMPACT_ATOMS: atom_id res chain seq x y z
N MET A 1 21.10 28.52 3.25
CA MET A 1 20.48 28.40 1.91
C MET A 1 21.09 27.25 1.11
N ILE A 2 22.41 27.27 0.80
CA ILE A 2 23.09 26.17 0.07
C ILE A 2 22.88 24.80 0.75
N GLU A 3 23.03 24.75 2.07
CA GLU A 3 22.83 23.53 2.87
C GLU A 3 21.39 22.97 2.76
N LEU A 4 20.38 23.85 2.81
CA LEU A 4 18.98 23.47 2.65
C LEU A 4 18.71 22.88 1.26
N LEU A 5 19.22 23.52 0.20
CA LEU A 5 19.09 23.02 -1.17
C LEU A 5 19.76 21.65 -1.34
N PHE A 6 20.97 21.48 -0.79
CA PHE A 6 21.69 20.21 -0.85
C PHE A 6 20.95 19.11 -0.10
N THR A 7 20.44 19.42 1.09
CA THR A 7 19.64 18.48 1.91
C THR A 7 18.33 18.11 1.21
N ALA A 8 17.63 19.10 0.63
CA ALA A 8 16.43 18.85 -0.14
C ALA A 8 16.72 17.96 -1.36
N PHE A 9 17.84 18.19 -2.06
CA PHE A 9 18.27 17.35 -3.17
C PHE A 9 18.61 15.91 -2.72
N THR A 10 19.32 15.76 -1.61
CA THR A 10 19.63 14.47 -0.99
C THR A 10 18.35 13.72 -0.69
N ILE A 11 17.41 14.33 0.05
CA ILE A 11 16.15 13.69 0.38
C ILE A 11 15.38 13.32 -0.89
N ALA A 12 15.23 14.26 -1.83
CA ALA A 12 14.51 14.04 -3.07
C ALA A 12 15.09 12.91 -3.93
N SER A 13 16.40 12.65 -3.82
CA SER A 13 17.09 11.57 -4.54
C SER A 13 16.94 10.22 -3.84
N TYR A 14 17.17 10.18 -2.52
CA TYR A 14 17.21 8.92 -1.77
C TYR A 14 15.83 8.41 -1.35
N VAL A 15 14.82 9.28 -1.24
CA VAL A 15 13.48 8.89 -0.76
C VAL A 15 12.86 7.76 -1.60
N TRP A 16 13.14 7.72 -2.90
CA TRP A 16 12.62 6.72 -3.84
C TRP A 16 13.21 5.32 -3.65
N LEU A 17 14.39 5.23 -3.01
CA LEU A 17 15.11 3.98 -2.76
C LEU A 17 14.64 3.29 -1.48
N LEU A 18 13.83 3.97 -0.66
CA LEU A 18 13.34 3.43 0.59
C LEU A 18 12.09 2.57 0.36
N ASP A 19 12.10 1.36 0.92
CA ASP A 19 11.06 0.34 0.79
C ASP A 19 9.95 0.44 1.85
N ASN A 20 10.10 1.38 2.78
CA ASN A 20 9.24 1.50 3.94
C ASN A 20 8.95 2.97 4.25
N ARG A 21 7.65 3.27 4.43
CA ARG A 21 7.11 4.56 4.85
C ARG A 21 7.79 5.07 6.13
N GLU A 22 7.96 4.22 7.14
CA GLU A 22 8.63 4.59 8.39
C GLU A 22 10.08 5.02 8.15
N LYS A 23 10.81 4.32 7.26
CA LYS A 23 12.18 4.69 6.89
C LYS A 23 12.21 6.05 6.18
N ILE A 24 11.25 6.32 5.28
CA ILE A 24 11.11 7.63 4.61
C ILE A 24 10.93 8.75 5.63
N LEU A 25 9.99 8.58 6.58
CA LEU A 25 9.68 9.62 7.55
C LEU A 25 10.83 9.85 8.54
N ARG A 26 11.50 8.79 9.00
CA ARG A 26 12.70 8.92 9.85
C ARG A 26 13.83 9.61 9.11
N PHE A 27 14.11 9.20 7.87
CA PHE A 27 15.12 9.83 7.04
C PHE A 27 14.84 11.32 6.82
N LEU A 28 13.58 11.69 6.55
CA LEU A 28 13.17 13.09 6.47
C LEU A 28 13.46 13.86 7.77
N CYS A 29 13.08 13.29 8.92
CA CYS A 29 13.33 13.91 10.23
C CYS A 29 14.83 14.05 10.53
N ASP A 30 15.62 13.06 10.17
CA ASP A 30 17.06 13.04 10.39
C ASP A 30 17.74 14.12 9.57
N GLU A 31 17.52 14.13 8.26
CA GLU A 31 18.14 15.10 7.34
C GLU A 31 17.70 16.54 7.63
N ILE A 32 16.40 16.79 7.83
CA ILE A 32 15.91 18.14 8.12
C ILE A 32 16.31 18.59 9.53
N GLY A 33 16.35 17.68 10.50
CA GLY A 33 16.69 18.01 11.89
C GLY A 33 18.14 18.45 12.09
N GLU A 34 19.05 18.08 11.18
CA GLU A 34 20.44 18.51 11.20
C GLU A 34 20.65 19.93 10.66
N LEU A 35 19.72 20.44 9.86
CA LEU A 35 19.84 21.78 9.28
C LEU A 35 19.97 22.86 10.36
N GLU A 36 20.89 23.80 10.17
CA GLU A 36 21.07 24.92 11.11
C GLU A 36 19.80 25.77 11.26
N ILE A 37 19.07 25.95 10.16
CA ILE A 37 17.81 26.70 10.13
C ILE A 37 16.64 25.99 10.82
N CYS A 38 16.76 24.68 11.10
CA CYS A 38 15.74 23.88 11.76
C CYS A 38 15.98 23.83 13.28
N ARG A 39 14.97 24.15 14.08
CA ARG A 39 14.97 23.95 15.55
C ARG A 39 14.44 22.57 15.91
N ALA A 40 13.38 22.16 15.23
CA ALA A 40 12.76 20.87 15.38
C ALA A 40 11.92 20.54 14.15
N ILE A 41 11.82 19.25 13.87
CA ILE A 41 10.85 18.69 12.92
C ILE A 41 10.03 17.63 13.65
N VAL A 42 8.72 17.67 13.43
CA VAL A 42 7.78 16.66 13.88
C VAL A 42 6.97 16.19 12.67
N VAL A 43 6.83 14.89 12.53
CA VAL A 43 5.99 14.23 11.54
C VAL A 43 5.00 13.37 12.28
N ILE A 44 3.72 13.59 12.04
CA ILE A 44 2.64 12.78 12.58
C ILE A 44 2.10 11.92 11.44
N ASP A 45 2.17 10.60 11.59
CA ASP A 45 1.71 9.63 10.60
C ASP A 45 0.83 8.56 11.24
N ASN A 46 -0.44 8.49 10.85
CA ASN A 46 -1.41 7.56 11.42
C ASN A 46 -1.43 7.58 12.97
N GLY A 47 -1.27 8.77 13.57
CA GLY A 47 -1.20 8.96 15.01
C GLY A 47 0.13 8.60 15.68
N ARG A 48 1.13 8.14 14.93
CA ARG A 48 2.50 7.96 15.42
C ARG A 48 3.34 9.20 15.14
N GLU A 49 4.20 9.54 16.07
CA GLU A 49 5.07 10.71 15.97
C GLU A 49 6.51 10.29 15.65
N TYR A 50 7.11 10.97 14.68
CA TYR A 50 8.53 10.93 14.38
C TYR A 50 9.06 12.34 14.54
N TYR A 51 10.16 12.54 15.25
CA TYR A 51 10.67 13.87 15.47
C TYR A 51 12.18 13.90 15.64
N ARG A 52 12.76 15.07 15.34
CA ARG A 52 14.13 15.43 15.68
C ARG A 52 14.12 16.86 16.20
N MET A 53 14.78 17.10 17.32
CA MET A 53 14.80 18.42 17.96
C MET A 53 16.18 18.74 18.53
N LYS A 54 16.58 20.00 18.41
CA LYS A 54 17.83 20.48 19.01
C LYS A 54 17.72 20.50 20.54
N LYS A 55 18.86 20.33 21.21
CA LYS A 55 18.94 20.25 22.67
C LYS A 55 18.34 21.52 23.30
N GLY A 56 17.41 21.35 24.24
CA GLY A 56 16.77 22.46 24.97
C GLY A 56 15.55 23.07 24.27
N VAL A 57 15.21 22.62 23.05
CA VAL A 57 13.98 23.02 22.34
C VAL A 57 12.80 22.19 22.85
N ARG A 58 11.67 22.85 23.17
CA ARG A 58 10.40 22.18 23.50
C ARG A 58 9.32 22.64 22.54
N VAL A 59 8.90 21.76 21.65
CA VAL A 59 7.87 22.03 20.63
C VAL A 59 6.67 21.08 20.69
N LEU A 60 6.75 20.02 21.51
CA LEU A 60 5.69 18.99 21.58
C LEU A 60 4.39 19.51 22.21
N ASP A 61 4.46 20.60 22.98
CA ASP A 61 3.29 21.25 23.57
C ASP A 61 2.58 22.22 22.59
N CYS A 62 3.10 22.35 21.36
CA CYS A 62 2.57 23.26 20.35
C CYS A 62 1.14 22.86 19.94
N GLU A 63 0.21 23.82 19.97
CA GLU A 63 -1.21 23.58 19.65
C GLU A 63 -1.43 23.11 18.22
N TYR A 64 -0.57 23.52 17.29
CA TYR A 64 -0.65 23.13 15.88
C TYR A 64 -0.44 21.64 15.65
N LEU A 65 0.27 20.94 16.55
CA LEU A 65 0.46 19.49 16.48
C LEU A 65 -0.84 18.70 16.68
N ARG A 66 -1.89 19.34 17.23
CA ARG A 66 -3.20 18.71 17.47
C ARG A 66 -4.10 18.68 16.24
N TYR A 67 -3.69 19.35 15.15
CA TYR A 67 -4.53 19.53 13.97
C TYR A 67 -3.80 19.10 12.71
N GLN A 68 -4.45 18.34 11.85
CA GLN A 68 -3.89 17.97 10.56
C GLN A 68 -4.00 19.14 9.56
N PRO A 69 -2.88 19.71 9.06
CA PRO A 69 -2.91 20.74 8.04
C PRO A 69 -3.55 20.23 6.75
N LYS A 70 -4.39 21.06 6.12
CA LYS A 70 -5.01 20.76 4.81
C LYS A 70 -4.19 21.25 3.62
N SER A 71 -3.30 22.19 3.86
CA SER A 71 -2.43 22.80 2.85
C SER A 71 -1.09 23.15 3.49
N PHE A 72 -0.10 23.44 2.64
CA PHE A 72 1.14 24.06 3.08
C PHE A 72 0.82 25.46 3.64
N ASN A 73 1.28 25.75 4.85
CA ASN A 73 1.11 27.05 5.50
C ASN A 73 2.33 27.38 6.36
N PHE A 74 2.63 28.68 6.46
CA PHE A 74 3.61 29.22 7.40
C PHE A 74 2.89 29.96 8.54
N VAL A 75 3.31 29.71 9.76
CA VAL A 75 2.82 30.33 10.99
C VAL A 75 3.94 31.17 11.59
N GLU A 76 3.86 32.48 11.41
CA GLU A 76 4.90 33.43 11.81
C GLU A 76 5.19 33.42 13.32
N LYS A 77 4.13 33.39 14.15
CA LYS A 77 4.25 33.40 15.62
C LYS A 77 5.14 32.27 16.16
N GLU A 78 5.04 31.10 15.58
CA GLU A 78 5.80 29.90 16.00
C GLU A 78 7.04 29.65 15.13
N MET A 79 7.24 30.47 14.08
CA MET A 79 8.20 30.23 12.99
C MET A 79 8.08 28.79 12.48
N LEU A 80 6.86 28.40 12.10
CA LEU A 80 6.48 27.02 11.85
C LEU A 80 5.95 26.85 10.43
N ILE A 81 6.53 25.91 9.68
CA ILE A 81 5.93 25.39 8.45
C ILE A 81 5.06 24.18 8.81
N THR A 82 3.83 24.16 8.30
CA THR A 82 2.92 23.01 8.38
C THR A 82 2.54 22.55 6.99
N ALA A 83 2.51 21.25 6.76
CA ALA A 83 2.05 20.71 5.48
C ALA A 83 1.55 19.27 5.60
N PRO A 84 0.50 18.90 4.83
CA PRO A 84 0.17 17.50 4.62
C PRO A 84 1.21 16.86 3.69
N ILE A 85 1.65 15.65 4.03
CA ILE A 85 2.47 14.80 3.14
C ILE A 85 1.61 13.75 2.44
N SER A 86 0.64 13.18 3.14
CA SER A 86 -0.32 12.23 2.58
C SER A 86 -1.63 12.31 3.37
N ALA A 87 -2.64 11.52 2.99
CA ALA A 87 -3.98 11.56 3.59
C ALA A 87 -3.98 11.49 5.13
N ASN A 88 -3.03 10.74 5.74
CA ASN A 88 -2.93 10.56 7.19
C ASN A 88 -1.57 11.00 7.75
N SER A 89 -0.84 11.84 7.02
CA SER A 89 0.50 12.31 7.41
C SER A 89 0.65 13.80 7.30
N SER A 90 1.34 14.38 8.28
CA SER A 90 1.62 15.81 8.30
C SER A 90 2.98 16.11 8.92
N VAL A 91 3.59 17.18 8.44
CA VAL A 91 4.89 17.66 8.90
C VAL A 91 4.77 19.05 9.48
N TYR A 92 5.54 19.26 10.53
CA TYR A 92 5.66 20.48 11.30
C TYR A 92 7.15 20.78 11.43
N ILE A 93 7.63 21.82 10.75
CA ILE A 93 9.04 22.22 10.75
C ILE A 93 9.16 23.55 11.46
N PHE A 94 9.77 23.54 12.65
CA PHE A 94 10.05 24.72 13.44
C PHE A 94 11.39 25.30 13.01
N LEU A 95 11.38 26.53 12.53
CA LEU A 95 12.54 27.21 11.95
C LEU A 95 13.10 28.26 12.90
N ASN A 96 14.40 28.57 12.74
CA ASN A 96 15.06 29.72 13.36
C ASN A 96 14.79 31.03 12.59
N GLN A 97 14.62 30.91 11.27
CA GLN A 97 14.40 32.02 10.36
C GLN A 97 13.55 31.54 9.19
N TYR A 98 12.82 32.46 8.57
CA TYR A 98 11.97 32.17 7.42
C TYR A 98 12.12 33.27 6.39
N ASP A 99 12.20 32.85 5.14
CA ASP A 99 12.02 33.68 3.95
C ASP A 99 11.21 32.87 2.92
N GLU A 100 10.74 33.54 1.87
CA GLU A 100 9.91 32.91 0.85
C GLU A 100 10.64 31.77 0.10
N GLU A 101 11.95 31.88 -0.07
CA GLU A 101 12.75 30.86 -0.77
C GLU A 101 12.86 29.58 0.06
N ILE A 102 13.11 29.71 1.37
CA ILE A 102 13.07 28.59 2.33
C ILE A 102 11.68 27.92 2.30
N GLY A 103 10.61 28.72 2.32
CA GLY A 103 9.24 28.22 2.22
C GLY A 103 9.02 27.41 0.96
N GLN A 104 9.43 27.94 -0.20
CA GLN A 104 9.30 27.28 -1.50
C GLN A 104 10.08 25.96 -1.55
N ILE A 105 11.34 25.95 -1.06
CA ILE A 105 12.16 24.73 -1.05
C ILE A 105 11.49 23.63 -0.20
N PHE A 106 11.00 23.96 0.99
CA PHE A 106 10.29 22.99 1.82
C PHE A 106 8.99 22.53 1.17
N GLN A 107 8.23 23.43 0.54
CA GLN A 107 7.00 23.05 -0.16
C GLN A 107 7.27 22.03 -1.27
N ASP A 108 8.28 22.27 -2.10
CA ASP A 108 8.65 21.37 -3.19
C ASP A 108 9.21 20.04 -2.66
N LEU A 109 10.07 20.10 -1.64
CA LEU A 109 10.59 18.91 -0.97
C LEU A 109 9.48 18.03 -0.39
N LEU A 110 8.57 18.61 0.39
CA LEU A 110 7.48 17.86 1.03
C LEU A 110 6.53 17.27 -0.01
N ARG A 111 6.34 17.95 -1.15
CA ARG A 111 5.59 17.40 -2.29
C ARG A 111 6.29 16.19 -2.91
N VAL A 112 7.61 16.22 -3.06
CA VAL A 112 8.38 15.06 -3.55
C VAL A 112 8.27 13.89 -2.58
N VAL A 113 8.41 14.14 -1.28
CA VAL A 113 8.27 13.09 -0.25
C VAL A 113 6.86 12.50 -0.24
N GLY A 114 5.83 13.34 -0.34
CA GLY A 114 4.43 12.90 -0.45
C GLY A 114 4.21 11.97 -1.64
N ARG A 115 4.72 12.35 -2.82
CA ARG A 115 4.65 11.48 -4.01
C ARG A 115 5.39 10.16 -3.85
N ALA A 116 6.58 10.17 -3.23
CA ALA A 116 7.35 8.95 -3.01
C ALA A 116 6.61 7.98 -2.08
N ILE A 117 5.93 8.51 -1.07
CA ILE A 117 5.07 7.74 -0.16
C ILE A 117 3.85 7.15 -0.90
N GLU A 118 3.14 7.97 -1.68
CA GLU A 118 1.99 7.50 -2.47
C GLU A 118 2.40 6.39 -3.46
N ASP A 119 3.52 6.58 -4.16
CA ASP A 119 4.04 5.60 -5.09
C ASP A 119 4.45 4.29 -4.40
N LEU A 120 5.04 4.36 -3.20
CA LEU A 120 5.34 3.18 -2.39
C LEU A 120 4.06 2.40 -2.02
N GLU A 121 3.00 3.10 -1.62
CA GLU A 121 1.72 2.48 -1.28
C GLU A 121 1.05 1.83 -2.50
N VAL A 122 1.08 2.52 -3.64
CA VAL A 122 0.57 1.98 -4.91
C VAL A 122 1.35 0.73 -5.33
N ARG A 123 2.68 0.74 -5.22
CA ARG A 123 3.53 -0.43 -5.52
C ARG A 123 3.18 -1.63 -4.64
N LYS A 124 3.06 -1.44 -3.32
CA LYS A 124 2.66 -2.51 -2.38
C LYS A 124 1.29 -3.06 -2.72
N ARG A 125 0.31 -2.19 -2.94
CA ARG A 125 -1.05 -2.61 -3.32
C ARG A 125 -1.07 -3.39 -4.62
N LYS A 126 -0.27 -2.98 -5.61
CA LYS A 126 -0.12 -3.71 -6.89
C LYS A 126 0.49 -5.09 -6.67
N GLU A 127 1.52 -5.23 -5.83
CA GLU A 127 2.13 -6.52 -5.53
C GLU A 127 1.15 -7.46 -4.84
N GLU A 128 0.38 -6.96 -3.87
CA GLU A 128 -0.68 -7.72 -3.20
C GLU A 128 -1.75 -8.18 -4.19
N LEU A 129 -2.22 -7.29 -5.08
CA LEU A 129 -3.16 -7.64 -6.14
C LEU A 129 -2.61 -8.71 -7.09
N LEU A 130 -1.36 -8.58 -7.52
CA LEU A 130 -0.72 -9.56 -8.39
C LEU A 130 -0.57 -10.92 -7.69
N LYS A 131 -0.27 -10.93 -6.39
CA LYS A 131 -0.22 -12.16 -5.59
C LYS A 131 -1.59 -12.83 -5.57
N THR A 132 -2.65 -12.10 -5.26
CA THR A 132 -4.03 -12.61 -5.26
C THR A 132 -4.42 -13.16 -6.63
N VAL A 133 -4.13 -12.45 -7.72
CA VAL A 133 -4.41 -12.93 -9.08
C VAL A 133 -3.66 -14.24 -9.38
N ARG A 134 -2.39 -14.36 -8.98
CA ARG A 134 -1.63 -15.61 -9.16
C ARG A 134 -2.22 -16.77 -8.36
N GLU A 135 -2.67 -16.52 -7.14
CA GLU A 135 -3.31 -17.54 -6.31
C GLU A 135 -4.63 -18.01 -6.93
N ASN A 136 -5.44 -17.07 -7.42
CA ASN A 136 -6.68 -17.39 -8.15
C ASN A 136 -6.40 -18.21 -9.42
N LEU A 137 -5.38 -17.85 -10.22
CA LEU A 137 -5.02 -18.61 -11.41
C LEU A 137 -4.59 -20.05 -11.09
N LYS A 138 -3.82 -20.25 -10.02
CA LYS A 138 -3.44 -21.59 -9.55
C LYS A 138 -4.67 -22.40 -9.13
N GLN A 139 -5.60 -21.77 -8.44
CA GLN A 139 -6.84 -22.40 -8.02
C GLN A 139 -7.72 -22.78 -9.21
N PHE A 140 -7.86 -21.90 -10.21
CA PHE A 140 -8.58 -22.20 -11.44
C PHE A 140 -7.96 -23.37 -12.19
N GLN A 141 -6.62 -23.42 -12.30
CA GLN A 141 -5.93 -24.54 -12.93
C GLN A 141 -6.23 -25.86 -12.18
N TYR A 142 -6.14 -25.85 -10.85
CA TYR A 142 -6.45 -27.02 -10.03
C TYR A 142 -7.89 -27.50 -10.20
N LEU A 143 -8.86 -26.60 -10.22
CA LEU A 143 -10.28 -26.92 -10.41
C LEU A 143 -10.55 -27.42 -11.83
N SER A 144 -9.89 -26.85 -12.84
CA SER A 144 -9.98 -27.32 -14.23
C SER A 144 -9.48 -28.76 -14.38
N ASP A 145 -8.35 -29.11 -13.75
CA ASP A 145 -7.84 -30.48 -13.75
C ASP A 145 -8.79 -31.45 -13.02
N LYS A 146 -9.39 -31.02 -11.90
CA LYS A 146 -10.43 -31.77 -11.18
C LYS A 146 -11.68 -32.02 -12.02
N LEU A 147 -12.04 -31.12 -12.94
CA LEU A 147 -13.16 -31.32 -13.87
C LEU A 147 -12.82 -32.28 -15.01
N ARG A 148 -11.57 -32.28 -15.49
CA ARG A 148 -11.13 -33.14 -16.59
C ARG A 148 -11.29 -34.63 -16.27
N ASN A 149 -10.99 -35.04 -15.05
CA ASN A 149 -11.05 -36.45 -14.64
C ASN A 149 -12.47 -37.06 -14.70
N PRO A 150 -13.50 -36.50 -14.03
CA PRO A 150 -14.87 -37.03 -14.13
C PRO A 150 -15.42 -36.92 -15.56
N LEU A 151 -15.04 -35.91 -16.34
CA LEU A 151 -15.40 -35.84 -17.75
C LEU A 151 -14.82 -37.03 -18.54
N ALA A 152 -13.54 -37.35 -18.34
CA ALA A 152 -12.91 -38.51 -18.98
C ALA A 152 -13.60 -39.83 -18.60
N VAL A 153 -14.02 -39.98 -17.34
CA VAL A 153 -14.80 -41.15 -16.88
C VAL A 153 -16.16 -41.23 -17.57
N ILE A 154 -16.87 -40.09 -17.73
CA ILE A 154 -18.15 -40.05 -18.44
C ILE A 154 -17.98 -40.48 -19.90
N PHE A 155 -16.97 -39.93 -20.60
CA PHE A 155 -16.70 -40.32 -21.99
C PHE A 155 -16.35 -41.82 -22.09
N GLY A 156 -15.46 -42.33 -21.25
CA GLY A 156 -15.10 -43.75 -21.24
C GLY A 156 -16.28 -44.67 -20.91
N ALA A 157 -17.15 -44.29 -19.98
CA ALA A 157 -18.35 -45.05 -19.64
C ALA A 157 -19.38 -45.08 -20.80
N LEU A 158 -19.51 -43.97 -21.53
CA LEU A 158 -20.37 -43.89 -22.71
C LEU A 158 -19.85 -44.71 -23.89
N GLU A 159 -18.53 -44.70 -24.11
CA GLU A 159 -17.87 -45.51 -25.14
C GLU A 159 -18.02 -47.00 -24.84
N MET A 160 -17.79 -47.41 -23.59
CA MET A 160 -17.82 -48.82 -23.19
C MET A 160 -19.18 -49.32 -22.70
N LYS A 161 -20.27 -48.58 -22.97
CA LYS A 161 -21.60 -48.84 -22.38
C LYS A 161 -22.15 -50.24 -22.68
N TYR A 162 -21.77 -50.83 -23.80
CA TYR A 162 -22.20 -52.17 -24.19
C TYR A 162 -21.36 -53.27 -23.53
N GLU A 163 -20.04 -53.05 -23.34
CA GLU A 163 -19.18 -54.02 -22.65
C GLU A 163 -19.37 -54.00 -21.12
N LEU A 164 -19.63 -52.82 -20.55
CA LEU A 164 -19.85 -52.65 -19.11
C LEU A 164 -21.28 -53.00 -18.66
N GLY A 165 -22.24 -52.97 -19.58
CA GLY A 165 -23.66 -52.97 -19.29
C GLY A 165 -24.19 -51.57 -18.96
N LEU A 166 -25.39 -51.25 -19.47
CA LEU A 166 -26.01 -49.93 -19.37
C LEU A 166 -26.15 -49.45 -17.92
N GLU A 167 -26.52 -50.33 -16.99
CA GLU A 167 -26.75 -49.99 -15.59
C GLU A 167 -25.46 -49.52 -14.90
N LYS A 168 -24.34 -50.22 -15.16
CA LYS A 168 -23.03 -49.86 -14.63
C LYS A 168 -22.49 -48.57 -15.27
N ALA A 169 -22.68 -48.39 -16.58
CA ALA A 169 -22.31 -47.16 -17.27
C ALA A 169 -23.09 -45.95 -16.72
N CYS A 170 -24.40 -46.09 -16.51
CA CYS A 170 -25.23 -45.05 -15.88
C CYS A 170 -24.74 -44.68 -14.48
N LEU A 171 -24.41 -45.66 -13.64
CA LEU A 171 -23.88 -45.42 -12.30
C LEU A 171 -22.59 -44.58 -12.33
N MET A 172 -21.63 -44.96 -13.19
CA MET A 172 -20.35 -44.24 -13.33
C MET A 172 -20.54 -42.81 -13.81
N ILE A 173 -21.51 -42.58 -14.71
CA ILE A 173 -21.87 -41.24 -15.19
C ILE A 173 -22.48 -40.42 -14.06
N SER A 174 -23.43 -40.97 -13.30
CA SER A 174 -24.07 -40.28 -12.17
C SER A 174 -23.07 -39.86 -11.09
N GLU A 175 -22.18 -40.77 -10.67
CA GLU A 175 -21.13 -40.45 -9.68
C GLU A 175 -20.16 -39.37 -10.19
N SER A 176 -19.83 -39.39 -11.48
CA SER A 176 -18.93 -38.42 -12.10
C SER A 176 -19.60 -37.06 -12.27
N ALA A 177 -20.90 -37.02 -12.59
CA ALA A 177 -21.70 -35.80 -12.64
C ALA A 177 -21.79 -35.15 -11.24
N GLU A 178 -21.92 -35.95 -10.18
CA GLU A 178 -21.89 -35.44 -8.79
C GLU A 178 -20.52 -34.88 -8.40
N LYS A 179 -19.42 -35.50 -8.86
CA LYS A 179 -18.07 -34.95 -8.70
C LYS A 179 -17.93 -33.60 -9.42
N ILE A 180 -18.42 -33.49 -10.65
CA ILE A 180 -18.43 -32.21 -11.40
C ILE A 180 -19.21 -31.15 -10.63
N LYS A 181 -20.41 -31.49 -10.14
CA LYS A 181 -21.24 -30.57 -9.36
C LYS A 181 -20.48 -30.02 -8.14
N ARG A 182 -19.84 -30.89 -7.34
CA ARG A 182 -19.04 -30.46 -6.19
C ARG A 182 -17.92 -29.49 -6.57
N VAL A 183 -17.24 -29.74 -7.69
CA VAL A 183 -16.17 -28.85 -8.17
C VAL A 183 -16.73 -27.51 -8.65
N LEU A 184 -17.92 -27.49 -9.25
CA LEU A 184 -18.62 -26.26 -9.63
C LEU A 184 -19.11 -25.46 -8.41
N ASP A 185 -19.58 -26.14 -7.37
CA ASP A 185 -19.97 -25.52 -6.10
C ASP A 185 -18.73 -24.87 -5.44
N GLU A 186 -17.59 -25.59 -5.39
CA GLU A 186 -16.29 -25.05 -4.94
C GLU A 186 -15.88 -23.80 -5.75
N LEU A 187 -16.03 -23.83 -7.09
CA LEU A 187 -15.75 -22.69 -7.97
C LEU A 187 -16.62 -21.47 -7.64
N SER A 188 -17.92 -21.67 -7.43
CA SER A 188 -18.86 -20.60 -7.14
C SER A 188 -18.55 -19.91 -5.82
N GLU A 189 -18.19 -20.66 -4.77
CA GLU A 189 -17.76 -20.08 -3.50
C GLU A 189 -16.50 -19.20 -3.65
N CYS A 190 -15.53 -19.65 -4.44
CA CYS A 190 -14.29 -18.92 -4.69
C CYS A 190 -14.52 -17.66 -5.52
N GLU A 191 -15.45 -17.71 -6.48
CA GLU A 191 -15.87 -16.54 -7.25
C GLU A 191 -16.51 -15.48 -6.34
N VAL A 192 -17.41 -15.87 -5.43
CA VAL A 192 -18.02 -14.95 -4.46
C VAL A 192 -16.98 -14.28 -3.58
N GLN A 193 -15.97 -15.04 -3.11
CA GLN A 193 -14.86 -14.47 -2.32
C GLN A 193 -14.05 -13.46 -3.14
N THR A 194 -13.76 -13.77 -4.40
CA THR A 194 -13.03 -12.88 -5.31
C THR A 194 -13.83 -11.59 -5.58
N ILE A 195 -15.14 -11.68 -5.83
CA ILE A 195 -16.01 -10.51 -6.05
C ILE A 195 -16.03 -9.60 -4.82
N ARG A 196 -16.09 -10.17 -3.60
CA ARG A 196 -16.04 -9.39 -2.35
C ARG A 196 -14.72 -8.64 -2.20
N LEU A 197 -13.59 -9.28 -2.55
CA LEU A 197 -12.29 -8.61 -2.55
C LEU A 197 -12.26 -7.45 -3.53
N THR A 198 -12.77 -7.64 -4.75
CA THR A 198 -12.83 -6.58 -5.77
C THR A 198 -13.66 -5.37 -5.30
N ARG A 199 -14.81 -5.59 -4.65
CA ARG A 199 -15.67 -4.52 -4.10
C ARG A 199 -15.10 -3.80 -2.86
N THR A 200 -14.10 -4.37 -2.21
CA THR A 200 -13.41 -3.73 -1.08
C THR A 200 -12.24 -2.88 -1.57
N ILE A 201 -11.78 -3.12 -2.80
CA ILE A 201 -10.57 -2.54 -3.38
C ILE A 201 -10.91 -1.37 -4.32
N PHE A 202 -12.05 -1.44 -5.01
CA PHE A 202 -12.64 -0.36 -5.82
C PHE A 202 -13.80 0.30 -5.07
#